data_AF-A0A9E0QJ12-F1
#
_entry.id   AF-A0A9E0QJ12-F1
#
_cell.length_a   1.000
_cell.length_b   1.000
_cell.length_c   1.000
_cell.angle_alpha   90.00
_cell.angle_beta   90.00
_cell.angle_gamma   90.00
#
_symmetry.space_group_name_H-M   'P 1'
#
loop_
_entity.id
_entity.type
_entity.pdbx_description
1 polymer ?
#
loop_
_entity_poly.entity_id
_entity_poly.type
_entity_poly.pdbx_seq_one_letter_code
_entity_poly.pdbx_strand_id
1 'polypeptide(L)'
;MTIERALHLLTEVGNTNTQLILIVGSRGAGKSAFLRECSLKLGIQHRNVSYELSRQLGFASCSERSFLVGDMLRDLAEKNGRNIPLLLDNLELLFEPSLKISPLDLLKRLSHSRPILAVWPGLLQGENLTYADMTHPEYRNYSLDGITILKIKNS
;
A
#
# COMPACT_ATOMS: atom_id res chain seq x y z
N MET A 1 -8.09 16.60 -5.15
CA MET A 1 -6.78 16.39 -4.51
C MET A 1 -5.73 16.46 -5.59
N THR A 2 -4.65 17.21 -5.40
CA THR A 2 -3.65 17.45 -6.45
C THR A 2 -2.40 16.60 -6.24
N ILE A 3 -1.65 16.38 -7.32
CA ILE A 3 -0.39 15.62 -7.30
C ILE A 3 0.63 16.34 -6.41
N GLU A 4 0.72 17.68 -6.52
CA GLU A 4 1.67 18.50 -5.75
C GLU A 4 1.47 18.30 -4.25
N ARG A 5 0.21 18.20 -3.80
CA ARG A 5 -0.08 17.97 -2.39
C ARG A 5 0.38 16.58 -1.94
N ALA A 6 0.23 15.55 -2.77
CA ALA A 6 0.72 14.21 -2.45
C ALA A 6 2.25 14.16 -2.35
N LEU A 7 2.95 14.84 -3.27
CA LEU A 7 4.41 14.93 -3.24
C LEU A 7 4.91 15.70 -2.01
N HIS A 8 4.24 16.79 -1.64
CA HIS A 8 4.56 17.54 -0.43
C HIS A 8 4.38 16.68 0.83
N LEU A 9 3.27 15.94 0.92
CA LEU A 9 3.04 15.04 2.05
C LEU A 9 4.11 13.95 2.16
N LEU A 10 4.56 13.39 1.03
CA LEU A 10 5.66 12.42 1.01
C LEU A 10 6.96 12.98 1.60
N THR A 11 7.24 14.27 1.39
CA THR A 11 8.39 14.94 2.02
C THR A 11 8.17 15.24 3.50
N GLU A 12 6.94 15.59 3.91
CA GLU A 12 6.60 15.88 5.31
C GLU A 12 6.64 14.62 6.18
N VAL A 13 6.05 13.51 5.71
CA VAL A 13 5.98 12.27 6.48
C VAL A 13 7.36 11.65 6.70
N GLY A 14 8.36 11.98 5.87
CA GLY A 14 9.75 11.55 6.01
C GLY A 14 10.38 11.85 7.40
N ASN A 15 9.77 12.74 8.18
CA ASN A 15 10.22 13.12 9.53
C ASN A 15 9.31 12.60 10.67
N THR A 16 8.37 11.72 10.36
CA THR A 16 7.39 11.18 11.33
C THR A 16 7.66 9.71 11.65
N ASN A 17 7.08 9.23 12.75
CA ASN A 17 7.27 7.86 13.23
C ASN A 17 6.59 6.80 12.33
N THR A 18 5.59 7.17 11.54
CA THR A 18 4.88 6.29 10.60
C THR A 18 4.62 7.01 9.30
N GLN A 19 5.31 6.58 8.23
CA GLN A 19 5.36 7.33 6.97
C GLN A 19 4.45 6.72 5.90
N LEU A 20 3.28 6.19 6.31
CA LEU A 20 2.34 5.50 5.44
C LEU A 20 1.25 6.46 4.96
N ILE A 21 1.22 6.68 3.64
CA ILE A 21 0.19 7.43 2.95
C ILE A 21 -0.64 6.47 2.09
N LEU A 22 -1.95 6.45 2.30
CA LEU A 22 -2.86 5.63 1.51
C LEU A 22 -3.74 6.49 0.59
N ILE A 23 -3.71 6.18 -0.70
CA ILE A 23 -4.61 6.72 -1.70
C ILE A 23 -5.92 5.93 -1.63
N VAL A 24 -7.00 6.59 -1.26
CA VAL A 24 -8.34 6.02 -1.14
C VAL A 24 -9.32 6.74 -2.07
N GLY A 25 -10.39 6.05 -2.44
CA GLY A 25 -11.39 6.55 -3.37
C GLY A 25 -12.25 5.39 -3.88
N SER A 26 -13.40 5.71 -4.48
CA SER A 26 -14.29 4.71 -5.07
C SER A 26 -13.59 3.85 -6.14
N ARG A 27 -14.20 2.71 -6.47
CA ARG A 27 -13.77 1.93 -7.63
C ARG A 27 -13.86 2.80 -8.88
N GLY A 28 -12.85 2.69 -9.75
CA GLY A 28 -12.76 3.52 -10.95
C GLY A 28 -12.29 4.96 -10.72
N ALA A 29 -11.98 5.38 -9.48
CA ALA A 29 -11.61 6.77 -9.19
C ALA A 29 -10.22 7.23 -9.65
N GLY A 30 -9.57 6.48 -10.53
CA GLY A 30 -8.25 6.84 -11.03
C GLY A 30 -7.12 6.77 -9.99
N LYS A 31 -7.28 6.02 -8.88
CA LYS A 31 -6.23 5.84 -7.85
C LYS A 31 -4.89 5.40 -8.42
N SER A 32 -4.89 4.35 -9.23
CA SER A 32 -3.71 3.85 -9.92
C SER A 32 -3.16 4.86 -10.94
N ALA A 33 -4.03 5.60 -11.63
CA ALA A 33 -3.60 6.66 -12.55
C ALA A 33 -2.88 7.80 -11.79
N PHE A 34 -3.43 8.24 -10.66
CA PHE A 34 -2.82 9.23 -9.78
C PHE A 34 -1.47 8.77 -9.23
N LEU A 35 -1.35 7.49 -8.81
CA LEU A 35 -0.06 6.93 -8.39
C LEU A 35 0.95 6.91 -9.55
N ARG A 36 0.52 6.56 -10.76
CA ARG A 36 1.37 6.58 -11.97
C ARG A 36 1.87 7.99 -12.30
N GLU A 37 1.03 9.01 -12.15
CA GLU A 37 1.45 10.40 -12.33
C GLU A 37 2.47 10.83 -11.26
N CYS A 38 2.27 10.43 -9.99
CA CYS A 38 3.27 10.64 -8.94
C CYS A 38 4.61 9.94 -9.27
N SER A 39 4.53 8.70 -9.77
CA SER A 39 5.66 7.89 -10.22
C SER A 39 6.46 8.61 -11.33
N LEU A 40 5.77 9.18 -12.32
CA LEU A 40 6.39 9.97 -13.39
C LEU A 40 7.05 11.24 -12.87
N LYS A 41 6.36 12.02 -12.03
CA LYS A 41 6.92 13.28 -11.48
C LYS A 41 8.14 13.06 -10.58
N LEU A 42 8.16 11.96 -9.83
CA LEU A 42 9.27 11.61 -8.94
C LEU A 42 10.42 10.88 -9.67
N GLY A 43 10.19 10.37 -10.89
CA GLY A 43 11.14 9.48 -11.57
C GLY A 43 11.33 8.13 -10.86
N ILE A 44 10.33 7.69 -10.08
CA ILE A 44 10.39 6.46 -9.28
C ILE A 44 9.39 5.46 -9.85
N GLN A 45 9.82 4.24 -10.14
CA GLN A 45 8.92 3.18 -10.61
C GLN A 45 7.98 2.72 -9.48
N HIS A 46 6.66 2.69 -9.74
CA HIS A 46 5.71 2.03 -8.85
C HIS A 46 5.76 0.50 -8.99
N ARG A 47 5.46 -0.20 -7.90
CA ARG A 47 5.47 -1.67 -7.83
C ARG A 47 4.05 -2.21 -7.81
N ASN A 48 3.77 -3.18 -8.68
CA ASN A 48 2.54 -3.96 -8.65
C ASN A 48 2.76 -5.15 -7.70
N VAL A 49 2.25 -5.03 -6.48
CA VAL A 49 2.54 -5.98 -5.41
C VAL A 49 1.95 -7.36 -5.71
N SER A 50 0.73 -7.43 -6.22
CA SER A 50 0.10 -8.70 -6.62
C SER A 50 0.90 -9.42 -7.70
N TYR A 51 1.43 -8.69 -8.69
CA TYR A 51 2.29 -9.27 -9.73
C TYR A 51 3.58 -9.82 -9.14
N GLU A 52 4.27 -9.05 -8.30
CA GLU A 52 5.53 -9.50 -7.68
C GLU A 52 5.34 -10.72 -6.77
N LEU A 53 4.27 -10.72 -5.97
CA LEU A 53 3.91 -11.85 -5.12
C LEU A 53 3.55 -13.09 -5.93
N SER A 54 2.73 -12.96 -6.98
CA SER A 54 2.31 -14.12 -7.79
C SER A 54 3.51 -14.87 -8.39
N ARG A 55 4.57 -14.15 -8.77
CA ARG A 55 5.81 -14.74 -9.28
C ARG A 55 6.59 -15.55 -8.24
N GLN A 56 6.53 -15.15 -6.97
CA GLN A 56 7.30 -15.80 -5.90
C GLN A 56 6.50 -16.90 -5.19
N LEU A 57 5.17 -16.75 -5.10
CA LEU A 57 4.28 -17.71 -4.41
C LEU A 57 4.05 -19.00 -5.20
N GLY A 58 4.45 -19.05 -6.48
CA GLY A 58 4.24 -20.21 -7.36
C GLY A 58 4.78 -21.55 -6.84
N PHE A 59 5.72 -21.53 -5.89
CA PHE A 59 6.34 -22.73 -5.32
C PHE A 59 6.29 -22.80 -3.78
N ALA A 60 5.66 -21.83 -3.10
CA ALA A 60 5.69 -21.74 -1.64
C ALA A 60 4.52 -22.50 -0.98
N SER A 61 4.82 -23.32 0.02
CA SER A 61 3.81 -23.93 0.90
C SER A 61 3.10 -22.87 1.73
N CYS A 62 1.85 -23.13 2.16
CA CYS A 62 1.07 -22.16 2.94
C CYS A 62 1.77 -21.64 4.20
N SER A 63 2.64 -22.45 4.83
CA SER A 63 3.44 -22.05 5.99
C SER A 63 4.57 -21.07 5.66
N GLU A 64 5.09 -21.10 4.44
CA GLU A 64 6.21 -20.25 4.01
C GLU A 64 5.71 -18.91 3.45
N ARG A 65 4.48 -18.85 2.97
CA ARG A 65 3.94 -17.67 2.27
C ARG A 65 3.97 -16.41 3.12
N SER A 66 3.60 -16.48 4.40
CA SER A 66 3.61 -15.30 5.28
C SER A 66 4.99 -14.69 5.41
N PHE A 67 6.01 -15.55 5.59
CA PHE A 67 7.41 -15.15 5.69
C PHE A 67 7.89 -14.57 4.35
N LEU A 68 7.64 -15.27 3.25
CA LEU A 68 8.05 -14.87 1.91
C LEU A 68 7.44 -13.52 1.50
N VAL A 69 6.18 -13.25 1.84
CA VAL A 69 5.54 -11.95 1.57
C VAL A 69 6.23 -10.82 2.35
N GLY A 70 6.52 -11.07 3.63
CA GLY A 70 7.20 -10.07 4.47
C GLY A 70 8.63 -9.79 4.01
N ASP A 71 9.35 -10.84 3.61
CA ASP A 71 10.71 -10.77 3.07
C ASP A 71 10.75 -10.01 1.74
N MET A 72 9.85 -10.36 0.81
CA MET A 72 9.73 -9.67 -0.48
C MET A 72 9.45 -8.17 -0.33
N LEU A 73 8.49 -7.81 0.52
CA LEU A 73 8.16 -6.40 0.72
C LEU A 73 9.30 -5.64 1.41
N ARG A 74 10.08 -6.31 2.27
CA ARG A 74 11.30 -5.75 2.83
C ARG A 74 12.38 -5.55 1.77
N ASP A 75 12.61 -6.55 0.92
CA ASP A 75 13.54 -6.44 -0.20
C ASP A 75 13.16 -5.28 -1.14
N LEU A 76 11.86 -5.10 -1.43
CA LEU A 76 11.37 -3.94 -2.16
C LEU A 76 11.67 -2.61 -1.45
N ALA A 77 11.56 -2.61 -0.12
CA ALA A 77 11.87 -1.47 0.71
C ALA A 77 13.38 -1.18 0.79
N GLU A 78 14.24 -2.19 0.65
CA GLU A 78 15.70 -2.08 0.80
C GLU A 78 16.45 -1.88 -0.54
N LYS A 79 15.87 -2.31 -1.67
CA LYS A 79 16.47 -2.19 -3.01
C LYS A 79 16.81 -0.75 -3.43
N ASN A 80 16.21 0.25 -2.79
CA ASN A 80 16.46 1.67 -3.03
C ASN A 80 16.90 2.36 -1.74
N GLY A 81 17.67 3.45 -1.84
CA GLY A 81 18.09 4.22 -0.67
C GLY A 81 16.89 4.64 0.21
N ARG A 82 17.10 4.69 1.53
CA ARG A 82 16.04 4.94 2.54
C ARG A 82 15.23 6.23 2.32
N ASN A 83 15.79 7.20 1.61
CA ASN A 83 15.14 8.49 1.33
C ASN A 83 14.23 8.47 0.08
N ILE A 84 14.20 7.35 -0.66
CA ILE A 84 13.36 7.22 -1.87
C ILE A 84 12.01 6.64 -1.45
N PRO A 85 10.87 7.31 -1.73
CA PRO A 85 9.55 6.76 -1.43
C PRO A 85 9.27 5.42 -2.12
N LEU A 86 8.53 4.52 -1.46
CA LEU A 86 8.01 3.31 -2.08
C LEU A 86 6.60 3.59 -2.61
N LEU A 87 6.40 3.37 -3.91
CA LEU A 87 5.10 3.55 -4.56
C LEU A 87 4.49 2.18 -4.83
N LEU A 88 3.37 1.86 -4.18
CA LEU A 88 2.76 0.53 -4.22
C LEU A 88 1.35 0.59 -4.82
N ASP A 89 1.08 -0.33 -5.75
CA ASP A 89 -0.24 -0.54 -6.33
C ASP A 89 -0.61 -2.03 -6.27
N ASN A 90 -1.88 -2.33 -6.55
CA ASN A 90 -2.41 -3.68 -6.65
C ASN A 90 -2.09 -4.54 -5.41
N LEU A 91 -2.60 -4.11 -4.26
CA LEU A 91 -2.38 -4.77 -2.97
C LEU A 91 -3.33 -5.95 -2.69
N GLU A 92 -4.26 -6.27 -3.60
CA GLU A 92 -5.35 -7.23 -3.39
C GLU A 92 -4.84 -8.59 -2.90
N LEU A 93 -3.76 -9.09 -3.51
CA LEU A 93 -3.23 -10.41 -3.15
C LEU A 93 -2.72 -10.48 -1.71
N LEU A 94 -2.39 -9.37 -1.05
CA LEU A 94 -2.01 -9.37 0.37
C LEU A 94 -3.16 -9.82 1.28
N PHE A 95 -4.41 -9.66 0.84
CA PHE A 95 -5.60 -9.97 1.64
C PHE A 95 -6.02 -11.44 1.58
N GLU A 96 -5.38 -12.22 0.71
CA GLU A 96 -5.58 -13.66 0.59
C GLU A 96 -5.47 -14.35 1.96
N PRO A 97 -6.55 -15.01 2.46
CA PRO A 97 -6.56 -15.58 3.80
C PRO A 97 -5.47 -16.63 4.02
N SER A 98 -5.07 -17.32 2.94
CA SER A 98 -4.01 -18.32 2.95
C SER A 98 -2.64 -17.75 3.32
N LEU A 99 -2.42 -16.43 3.13
CA LEU A 99 -1.17 -15.77 3.50
C LEU A 99 -1.04 -15.54 5.00
N LYS A 100 -2.14 -15.57 5.77
CA LYS A 100 -2.14 -15.40 7.24
C LYS A 100 -1.36 -14.17 7.72
N ILE A 101 -1.42 -13.07 6.97
CA ILE A 101 -0.81 -11.78 7.33
C ILE A 101 -1.88 -10.75 7.69
N SER A 102 -1.43 -9.69 8.36
CA SER A 102 -2.16 -8.42 8.45
C SER A 102 -1.57 -7.43 7.43
N PRO A 103 -2.21 -7.22 6.26
CA PRO A 103 -1.67 -6.37 5.20
C PRO A 103 -1.31 -4.97 5.65
N LEU A 104 -2.19 -4.35 6.45
CA LEU A 104 -1.99 -2.97 6.87
C LEU A 104 -0.86 -2.84 7.90
N ASP A 105 -0.75 -3.78 8.84
CA ASP A 105 0.35 -3.79 9.80
C ASP A 105 1.70 -4.01 9.11
N LEU A 106 1.72 -4.82 8.05
CA LEU A 106 2.92 -5.02 7.25
C LEU A 106 3.35 -3.72 6.57
N LEU A 107 2.41 -2.99 5.96
CA LEU A 107 2.68 -1.68 5.37
C LEU A 107 3.13 -0.65 6.41
N LYS A 108 2.52 -0.63 7.60
CA LYS A 108 2.94 0.24 8.71
C LYS A 108 4.36 -0.07 9.18
N ARG A 109 4.70 -1.35 9.29
CA ARG A 109 6.07 -1.77 9.66
C ARG A 109 7.11 -1.30 8.66
N LEU A 110 6.80 -1.41 7.37
CA LEU A 110 7.67 -0.93 6.30
C LEU A 110 7.77 0.60 6.27
N SER A 111 6.71 1.30 6.69
CA SER A 111 6.70 2.76 6.70
C SER A 111 7.46 3.39 7.88
N HIS A 112 7.98 2.58 8.81
CA HIS A 112 8.90 3.08 9.84
C HIS A 112 10.28 3.42 9.29
N SER A 113 10.71 2.78 8.18
CA SER A 113 12.05 2.96 7.64
C SER A 113 12.11 3.86 6.41
N ARG A 114 10.98 4.13 5.76
CA ARG A 114 10.87 5.00 4.57
C ARG A 114 9.43 5.45 4.29
N PRO A 115 9.23 6.53 3.51
CA PRO A 115 7.91 6.93 3.05
C PRO A 115 7.29 5.91 2.11
N ILE A 116 6.00 5.63 2.29
CA ILE A 116 5.21 4.74 1.42
C ILE A 116 3.97 5.50 0.95
N LEU A 117 3.76 5.50 -0.38
CA LEU A 117 2.50 5.90 -0.99
C LEU A 117 1.88 4.67 -1.65
N ALA A 118 0.75 4.22 -1.13
CA ALA A 118 0.11 3.00 -1.62
C ALA A 118 -1.35 3.22 -2.02
N VAL A 119 -1.80 2.54 -3.06
CA VAL A 119 -3.22 2.51 -3.46
C VAL A 119 -3.95 1.52 -2.59
N TRP A 120 -4.90 2.01 -1.79
CA TRP A 120 -5.78 1.13 -1.02
C TRP A 120 -6.81 0.48 -1.95
N PRO A 121 -6.91 -0.86 -1.99
CA PRO A 121 -7.80 -1.55 -2.92
C PRO A 121 -9.27 -1.53 -2.45
N GLY A 122 -9.52 -1.22 -1.18
CA GLY A 122 -10.86 -1.16 -0.60
C GLY A 122 -11.43 0.26 -0.51
N LEU A 123 -12.28 0.48 0.49
CA LEU A 123 -13.00 1.73 0.69
C LEU A 123 -12.60 2.38 2.02
N LEU A 124 -12.81 3.69 2.10
CA LEU A 124 -12.83 4.41 3.37
C LEU A 124 -14.30 4.61 3.78
N GLN A 125 -14.71 4.02 4.90
CA GLN A 125 -16.06 4.12 5.46
C GLN A 125 -15.99 4.78 6.84
N GLY A 126 -16.40 6.05 6.91
CA GLY A 126 -16.20 6.87 8.12
C GLY A 126 -14.71 6.96 8.47
N GLU A 127 -14.37 6.51 9.68
CA GLU A 127 -13.01 6.49 10.24
C GLU A 127 -12.31 5.14 10.09
N ASN A 128 -12.77 4.30 9.15
CA ASN A 128 -12.22 2.96 8.94
C ASN A 128 -11.89 2.68 7.48
N LEU A 129 -10.77 1.99 7.26
CA LEU A 129 -10.41 1.38 5.99
C LEU A 129 -11.00 -0.02 5.92
N THR A 130 -11.87 -0.26 4.95
CA THR A 130 -12.45 -1.57 4.70
C THR A 130 -11.88 -2.18 3.44
N TYR A 131 -11.80 -3.50 3.39
CA TYR A 131 -11.52 -4.28 2.17
C TYR A 131 -12.46 -5.48 2.13
N ALA A 132 -12.95 -5.81 0.92
CA ALA A 132 -14.00 -6.80 0.65
C ALA A 132 -15.32 -6.54 1.38
N ASP A 133 -16.35 -7.32 1.04
CA ASP A 133 -17.65 -7.29 1.73
C ASP A 133 -17.57 -8.05 3.06
N MET A 134 -18.39 -7.67 4.04
CA MET A 134 -18.38 -8.25 5.40
C MET A 134 -18.59 -9.77 5.45
N THR A 135 -19.22 -10.34 4.41
CA THR A 135 -19.47 -11.78 4.28
C THR A 135 -18.31 -12.54 3.63
N HIS A 136 -17.29 -11.85 3.15
CA HIS A 136 -16.15 -12.45 2.45
C HIS A 136 -15.03 -12.81 3.45
N PRO A 137 -14.33 -13.95 3.29
CA PRO A 137 -13.21 -14.33 4.18
C PRO A 137 -12.03 -13.34 4.14
N GLU A 138 -11.94 -12.56 3.07
CA GLU A 138 -10.98 -11.46 2.92
C GLU A 138 -11.39 -10.17 3.63
N TYR A 139 -12.58 -10.11 4.23
CA TYR A 139 -13.07 -8.90 4.88
C TYR A 139 -12.05 -8.40 5.91
N ARG A 140 -11.70 -7.12 5.80
CA ARG A 140 -10.87 -6.43 6.78
C ARG A 140 -11.44 -5.06 7.07
N ASN A 141 -11.23 -4.63 8.31
CA ASN A 141 -11.64 -3.33 8.82
C ASN A 141 -10.54 -2.82 9.75
N TYR A 142 -9.99 -1.65 9.45
CA TYR A 142 -8.87 -1.07 10.19
C TYR A 142 -9.13 0.39 10.55
N SER A 143 -8.69 0.80 11.73
CA SER A 143 -8.63 2.22 12.12
C SER A 143 -7.56 2.98 11.31
N LEU A 144 -7.68 4.30 11.30
CA LEU A 144 -6.74 5.21 10.61
C LEU A 144 -5.45 5.50 11.39
N ASP A 145 -5.23 4.84 12.53
CA ASP A 145 -4.12 5.16 13.42
C ASP A 145 -2.76 4.97 12.74
N GLY A 146 -1.94 6.04 12.71
CA GLY A 146 -0.63 6.03 12.06
C GLY A 146 -0.71 6.00 10.52
N ILE A 147 -1.82 6.46 9.93
CA ILE A 147 -2.05 6.48 8.49
C ILE A 147 -2.44 7.88 8.04
N THR A 148 -1.75 8.39 7.02
CA THR A 148 -2.18 9.60 6.32
C THR A 148 -3.06 9.21 5.14
N ILE A 149 -4.26 9.78 5.07
CA ILE A 149 -5.23 9.47 4.01
C ILE A 149 -5.21 10.54 2.92
N LEU A 150 -5.08 10.08 1.68
CA LEU A 150 -5.26 10.86 0.48
C LEU A 150 -6.53 10.41 -0.25
N LYS A 151 -7.60 11.21 -0.17
CA LYS A 151 -8.89 10.91 -0.84
C LYS A 151 -8.93 11.46 -2.27
N ILE A 152 -9.08 10.59 -3.26
CA ILE A 152 -9.42 10.98 -4.63
C ILE A 152 -10.95 10.98 -4.77
N LYS A 153 -11.48 12.07 -5.34
CA LYS A 153 -12.88 12.19 -5.69
C LYS A 153 -13.02 11.97 -7.21
N ASN A 154 -14.06 11.27 -7.63
CA ASN A 154 -14.51 11.35 -9.01
C ASN A 154 -15.03 12.78 -9.24
N SER A 155 -14.45 13.46 -10.22
CA SER A 155 -15.05 14.66 -10.81
C SER A 155 -16.30 14.27 -11.60
#